data_AF-A0A7S0FPV3-F1
#
_entry.id   AF-A0A7S0FPV3-F1
#
_cell.length_a   1.000
_cell.length_b   1.000
_cell.length_c   1.000
_cell.angle_alpha   90.00
_cell.angle_beta   90.00
_cell.angle_gamma   90.00
#
_symmetry.space_group_name_H-M   'P 1'
#
loop_
_entity.id
_entity.type
_entity.pdbx_description
1 polymer ?
#
loop_
_entity_poly.entity_id
_entity_poly.type
_entity_poly.pdbx_seq_one_letter_code
_entity_poly.pdbx_strand_id
1 'polypeptide(L)'
;RLWCQMGTCRLGSFPSTSAADEDGELWDCDDLYVADASTLPTASGANPMLTTLAIAHMIANRIALRLQYEDDRIDPVDEDDMFHAIQLAARRDDRRERANSLVECLLNLIFSRGSAYFI
;
A
#
# COMPACT_ATOMS: atom_id res chain seq x y z
N ARG A 1 -29.59 -15.41 9.85
CA ARG A 1 -29.12 -14.24 9.08
C ARG A 1 -28.06 -13.55 9.94
N LEU A 2 -26.78 -13.81 9.68
CA LEU A 2 -25.66 -13.16 10.35
C LEU A 2 -25.06 -12.16 9.34
N TRP A 3 -25.13 -10.88 9.69
CA TRP A 3 -24.66 -9.78 8.87
C TRP A 3 -23.20 -9.51 9.21
N CYS A 4 -22.29 -10.25 8.59
CA CYS A 4 -20.87 -9.97 8.65
C CYS A 4 -20.50 -9.24 7.34
N GLN A 5 -20.47 -7.91 7.37
CA GLN A 5 -20.08 -7.12 6.21
C GLN A 5 -18.55 -7.23 6.04
N MET A 6 -18.13 -7.93 4.99
CA MET A 6 -16.73 -8.23 4.66
C MET A 6 -16.52 -8.04 3.15
N GLY A 7 -15.29 -7.72 2.75
CA GLY A 7 -14.88 -7.67 1.33
C GLY A 7 -15.20 -6.38 0.57
N THR A 8 -15.40 -5.25 1.27
CA THR A 8 -15.53 -3.94 0.63
C THR A 8 -14.19 -3.36 0.19
N CYS A 9 -13.09 -3.75 0.83
CA CYS A 9 -11.74 -3.24 0.60
C CYS A 9 -10.75 -4.40 0.46
N ARG A 10 -11.01 -5.32 -0.48
CA ARG A 10 -10.24 -6.56 -0.64
C ARG A 10 -8.77 -6.31 -0.90
N LEU A 11 -7.93 -7.14 -0.29
CA LEU A 11 -6.51 -7.28 -0.61
C LEU A 11 -6.34 -8.11 -1.89
N GLY A 12 -5.33 -7.79 -2.68
CA GLY A 12 -4.94 -8.58 -3.83
C GLY A 12 -3.67 -8.04 -4.48
N SER A 13 -3.15 -8.75 -5.48
CA SER A 13 -1.89 -8.39 -6.14
C SER A 13 -2.07 -7.43 -7.32
N PHE A 14 -3.32 -7.09 -7.68
CA PHE A 14 -3.60 -6.24 -8.84
C PHE A 14 -4.60 -5.11 -8.50
N PRO A 15 -4.32 -3.86 -8.92
CA PRO A 15 -5.20 -2.72 -8.65
C PRO A 15 -6.56 -2.82 -9.35
N SER A 16 -6.68 -3.63 -10.40
CA SER A 16 -7.94 -3.82 -11.13
C SER A 16 -8.96 -4.70 -10.39
N THR A 17 -8.51 -5.51 -9.43
CA THR A 17 -9.34 -6.51 -8.74
C THR A 17 -9.40 -6.32 -7.22
N SER A 18 -8.57 -5.43 -6.68
CA SER A 18 -8.41 -5.21 -5.23
C SER A 18 -8.32 -3.71 -4.92
N ALA A 19 -8.72 -3.34 -3.70
CA ALA A 19 -8.64 -1.96 -3.23
C ALA A 19 -7.28 -1.65 -2.58
N ALA A 20 -6.66 -2.66 -1.99
CA ALA A 20 -5.36 -2.59 -1.36
C ALA A 20 -4.47 -3.74 -1.84
N ASP A 21 -3.17 -3.54 -1.79
CA ASP A 21 -2.15 -4.54 -2.08
C ASP A 21 -2.18 -5.67 -1.04
N GLU A 22 -1.49 -6.77 -1.30
CA GLU A 22 -1.28 -7.88 -0.37
C GLU A 22 -0.69 -7.45 0.99
N ASP A 23 0.00 -6.31 1.00
CA ASP A 23 0.62 -5.68 2.16
C ASP A 23 -0.35 -4.82 3.00
N GLY A 24 -1.56 -4.58 2.51
CA GLY A 24 -2.58 -3.77 3.21
C GLY A 24 -2.59 -2.29 2.84
N GLU A 25 -1.69 -1.85 1.97
CA GLU A 25 -1.60 -0.47 1.48
C GLU A 25 -2.54 -0.22 0.30
N LEU A 26 -3.18 0.94 0.25
CA LEU A 26 -4.04 1.30 -0.88
C LEU A 26 -3.22 1.52 -2.17
N TRP A 27 -3.87 1.27 -3.31
CA TRP A 27 -3.26 1.52 -4.62
C TRP A 27 -3.18 3.02 -4.95
N ASP A 28 -4.17 3.79 -4.51
CA ASP A 28 -4.32 5.22 -4.85
C ASP A 28 -3.67 6.17 -3.84
N CYS A 29 -3.28 5.68 -2.66
CA CYS A 29 -2.75 6.51 -1.58
C CYS A 29 -1.53 5.83 -0.95
N ASP A 30 -0.41 6.54 -0.94
CA ASP A 30 0.79 6.10 -0.25
C ASP A 30 0.63 6.24 1.27
N ASP A 31 1.26 5.33 2.02
CA ASP A 31 1.28 5.31 3.49
C ASP A 31 -0.13 5.15 4.14
N LEU A 32 -1.14 4.72 3.38
CA LEU A 32 -2.50 4.48 3.87
C LEU A 32 -2.86 2.99 3.86
N TYR A 33 -3.06 2.42 5.06
CA TYR A 33 -3.28 0.98 5.27
C TYR A 33 -4.68 0.66 5.77
N VAL A 34 -5.22 -0.50 5.37
CA VAL A 34 -6.54 -1.01 5.79
C VAL A 34 -6.37 -2.33 6.55
N ALA A 35 -6.74 -2.37 7.83
CA ALA A 35 -6.60 -3.53 8.71
C ALA A 35 -7.93 -3.93 9.38
N ASP A 36 -8.91 -4.30 8.56
CA ASP A 36 -10.28 -4.58 9.02
C ASP A 36 -10.88 -5.81 8.29
N ALA A 37 -12.00 -6.36 8.77
CA ALA A 37 -12.74 -7.44 8.12
C ALA A 37 -13.17 -7.12 6.66
N SER A 38 -13.24 -5.84 6.28
CA SER A 38 -13.40 -5.38 4.90
C SER A 38 -12.32 -5.88 3.92
N THR A 39 -11.13 -6.22 4.41
CA THR A 39 -10.01 -6.78 3.62
C THR A 39 -10.22 -8.22 3.17
N LEU A 40 -11.14 -8.95 3.83
CA LEU A 40 -11.34 -10.36 3.58
C LEU A 40 -11.91 -10.60 2.17
N PRO A 41 -11.36 -11.54 1.39
CA PRO A 41 -11.78 -11.77 0.01
C PRO A 41 -13.22 -12.29 -0.09
N THR A 42 -13.68 -12.99 0.94
CA THR A 42 -15.00 -13.62 0.99
C THR A 42 -15.60 -13.46 2.39
N ALA A 43 -16.92 -13.31 2.45
CA ALA A 43 -17.61 -13.30 3.72
C ALA A 43 -17.51 -14.67 4.39
N SER A 44 -16.72 -14.76 5.46
CA SER A 44 -16.75 -15.90 6.36
C SER A 44 -18.11 -15.96 7.06
N GLY A 45 -18.82 -17.09 6.96
CA GLY A 45 -20.06 -17.33 7.72
C GLY A 45 -19.83 -17.43 9.24
N ALA A 46 -18.58 -17.30 9.70
CA ALA A 46 -18.13 -17.29 11.08
C ALA A 46 -17.68 -15.90 11.52
N ASN A 47 -17.46 -15.72 12.82
CA ASN A 47 -16.97 -14.47 13.40
C ASN A 47 -15.55 -14.16 12.89
N PRO A 48 -15.33 -13.04 12.16
CA PRO A 48 -14.03 -12.74 11.57
C PRO A 48 -13.01 -12.21 12.58
N MET A 49 -13.35 -12.06 13.87
CA MET A 49 -12.49 -11.42 14.88
C MET A 49 -11.03 -11.90 14.86
N LEU A 50 -10.81 -13.23 14.85
CA LEU A 50 -9.47 -13.81 14.86
C LEU A 50 -8.72 -13.56 13.53
N THR A 51 -9.44 -13.59 12.41
CA THR A 51 -8.86 -13.32 11.09
C THR A 51 -8.52 -11.84 10.93
N THR A 52 -9.40 -10.94 11.38
CA THR A 52 -9.15 -9.49 11.40
C THR A 52 -7.96 -9.17 12.29
N LEU A 53 -7.86 -9.80 13.48
CA LEU A 53 -6.70 -9.63 14.36
C LEU A 53 -5.39 -10.10 13.69
N ALA A 54 -5.42 -11.25 13.02
CA ALA A 54 -4.25 -11.76 12.30
C ALA A 54 -3.80 -10.83 11.16
N ILE A 55 -4.76 -10.28 10.39
CA ILE A 55 -4.47 -9.30 9.33
C ILE A 55 -3.91 -8.01 9.92
N ALA A 56 -4.51 -7.49 11.00
CA ALA A 56 -4.01 -6.29 11.66
C ALA A 56 -2.58 -6.49 12.19
N HIS A 57 -2.28 -7.66 12.76
CA HIS A 57 -0.93 -7.99 13.22
C HIS A 57 0.07 -8.08 12.06
N MET A 58 -0.31 -8.73 10.95
CA MET A 58 0.51 -8.83 9.75
C MET A 58 0.84 -7.45 9.17
N ILE A 59 -0.15 -6.57 9.03
CA ILE A 59 0.04 -5.20 8.51
C ILE A 59 0.92 -4.38 9.46
N ALA A 60 0.67 -4.47 10.77
CA ALA A 60 1.48 -3.77 11.77
C ALA A 60 2.94 -4.21 11.72
N ASN A 61 3.21 -5.51 11.55
CA ASN A 61 4.58 -6.02 11.43
C ASN A 61 5.29 -5.48 10.19
N ARG A 62 4.60 -5.46 9.04
CA ARG A 62 5.14 -4.92 7.78
C ARG A 62 5.46 -3.42 7.87
N ILE A 63 4.59 -2.65 8.52
CA ILE A 63 4.86 -1.23 8.78
C ILE A 63 6.07 -1.07 9.71
N ALA A 64 6.17 -1.88 10.76
CA ALA A 64 7.31 -1.84 11.68
C ALA A 64 8.63 -2.16 10.97
N LEU A 65 8.67 -3.23 10.16
CA LEU A 65 9.84 -3.60 9.36
C LEU A 65 10.26 -2.48 8.40
N ARG A 66 9.29 -1.86 7.71
CA ARG A 66 9.56 -0.72 6.83
C ARG A 66 10.15 0.47 7.58
N LEU A 67 9.57 0.84 8.73
CA LEU A 67 10.06 1.96 9.53
C LEU A 67 11.44 1.69 10.12
N GLN A 68 11.72 0.45 10.55
CA GLN A 68 13.04 0.05 11.02
C GLN A 68 14.10 0.13 9.92
N TYR A 69 13.74 -0.23 8.68
CA TYR A 69 14.60 -0.04 7.50
C TYR A 69 14.88 1.43 7.22
N GLU A 70 13.85 2.28 7.23
CA GLU A 70 14.00 3.72 7.02
C GLU A 70 14.87 4.39 8.11
N ASP A 71 14.80 3.90 9.36
CA ASP A 71 15.55 4.45 10.49
C ASP A 71 17.00 3.89 10.63
N ASP A 72 17.46 3.04 9.70
CA ASP A 72 18.74 2.29 9.80
C ASP A 72 18.89 1.50 11.13
N ARG A 73 17.77 1.20 11.81
CA ARG A 73 17.73 0.58 13.15
C ARG A 73 17.67 -0.94 13.13
N ILE A 74 17.91 -1.57 11.98
CA ILE A 74 17.71 -3.01 11.86
C ILE A 74 18.83 -3.76 12.58
N ASP A 75 18.50 -4.31 13.74
CA ASP A 75 19.05 -5.59 14.18
C ASP A 75 18.25 -6.66 13.40
N PRO A 76 18.84 -7.36 12.41
CA PRO A 76 18.09 -8.30 11.59
C PRO A 76 17.62 -9.45 12.49
N VAL A 77 16.33 -9.50 12.78
CA VAL A 77 15.73 -10.57 13.58
C VAL A 77 15.70 -11.86 12.75
N ASP A 78 15.52 -11.75 11.42
CA ASP A 78 15.64 -12.83 10.42
C ASP A 78 15.95 -12.27 9.00
N GLU A 79 16.60 -13.04 8.11
CA GLU A 79 16.93 -12.60 6.73
C GLU A 79 15.68 -12.35 5.87
N ASP A 80 14.61 -13.12 6.09
CA ASP A 80 13.36 -13.01 5.34
C ASP A 80 12.66 -11.66 5.57
N ASP A 81 12.72 -11.14 6.81
CA ASP A 81 12.15 -9.85 7.19
C ASP A 81 12.90 -8.69 6.52
N MET A 82 14.22 -8.81 6.40
CA MET A 82 15.06 -7.83 5.69
C MET A 82 14.72 -7.79 4.20
N PHE A 83 14.60 -8.94 3.55
CA PHE A 83 14.24 -9.01 2.13
C PHE A 83 12.86 -8.40 1.88
N HIS A 84 11.90 -8.70 2.76
CA HIS A 84 10.56 -8.15 2.67
C HIS A 84 10.54 -6.63 2.90
N ALA A 85 11.34 -6.11 3.84
CA ALA A 85 11.49 -4.68 4.08
C ALA A 85 12.09 -3.94 2.87
N ILE A 86 13.12 -4.52 2.24
CA ILE A 86 13.72 -3.97 1.01
C ILE A 86 12.69 -3.93 -0.12
N GLN A 87 11.88 -4.98 -0.29
CA GLN A 87 10.81 -5.00 -1.29
C GLN A 87 9.76 -3.90 -1.05
N LEU A 88 9.36 -3.70 0.21
CA LEU A 88 8.43 -2.65 0.59
C LEU A 88 9.01 -1.26 0.30
N ALA A 89 10.27 -1.02 0.65
CA ALA A 89 10.96 0.23 0.37
C ALA A 89 11.09 0.50 -1.14
N ALA A 90 11.54 -0.51 -1.91
CA ALA A 90 11.69 -0.39 -3.36
C ALA A 90 10.36 -0.12 -4.09
N ARG A 91 9.25 -0.73 -3.63
CA ARG A 91 7.91 -0.46 -4.17
C ARG A 91 7.50 1.01 -3.96
N ARG A 92 7.83 1.60 -2.81
CA ARG A 92 7.54 3.01 -2.51
C ARG A 92 8.34 3.96 -3.41
N ASP A 93 9.62 3.67 -3.60
CA ASP A 93 10.49 4.51 -4.43
C ASP A 93 10.03 4.51 -5.90
N ASP A 94 9.66 3.36 -6.45
CA ASP A 94 9.07 3.24 -7.80
C ASP A 94 7.76 4.04 -7.94
N ARG A 95 6.88 4.04 -6.91
CA ARG A 95 5.66 4.86 -6.90
C ARG A 95 5.97 6.36 -6.87
N ARG A 96 6.91 6.79 -6.03
CA ARG A 96 7.36 8.18 -5.94
C ARG A 96 7.97 8.67 -7.25
N GLU A 97 8.81 7.85 -7.89
CA GLU A 97 9.41 8.19 -9.19
C GLU A 97 8.36 8.38 -10.28
N ARG A 98 7.34 7.51 -10.34
CA ARG A 98 6.21 7.68 -11.27
C ARG A 98 5.43 8.97 -11.00
N ALA A 99 5.12 9.25 -9.74
CA ALA A 99 4.41 10.47 -9.36
C ALA A 99 5.22 11.72 -9.75
N ASN A 100 6.51 11.75 -9.44
CA ASN A 100 7.41 12.85 -9.80
C ASN A 100 7.53 13.01 -11.32
N SER A 101 7.64 11.91 -12.07
CA SER A 101 7.69 11.94 -13.53
C SER A 101 6.41 12.52 -14.16
N LEU A 102 5.24 12.19 -13.60
CA LEU A 102 3.96 12.76 -14.06
C LEU A 102 3.87 14.26 -13.78
N VAL A 103 4.34 14.71 -12.61
CA VAL A 103 4.40 16.13 -12.26
C VAL A 103 5.34 16.88 -13.22
N GLU A 104 6.53 16.34 -13.48
CA GLU A 104 7.48 16.91 -14.44
C GLU A 104 6.92 16.95 -15.87
N CYS A 105 6.22 15.90 -16.31
CA CYS A 105 5.52 15.90 -17.60
C CYS A 105 4.45 16.99 -17.66
N LEU A 106 3.65 17.16 -16.60
CA LEU A 106 2.60 18.16 -16.52
C LEU A 106 3.18 19.58 -16.54
N LEU A 107 4.25 19.83 -15.77
CA LEU A 107 4.97 21.10 -15.75
C LEU A 107 5.52 21.42 -17.15
N ASN A 108 6.18 20.46 -17.81
CA ASN A 108 6.67 20.64 -19.18
C ASN A 108 5.55 20.91 -20.19
N LEU A 109 4.37 20.31 -20.04
CA LEU A 109 3.19 20.59 -20.88
C LEU A 109 2.65 22.01 -20.67
N ILE A 110 2.64 22.50 -19.43
CA ILE A 110 2.21 23.86 -19.08
C ILE A 110 3.21 24.89 -19.64
N PHE A 111 4.52 24.68 -19.42
CA PHE A 111 5.56 25.61 -19.86
C PHE A 111 5.81 25.58 -21.38
N SER A 112 5.69 24.42 -22.04
CA SER A 112 5.83 24.32 -23.50
C SER A 112 4.65 24.93 -24.28
N ARG A 113 3.45 25.02 -23.67
CA ARG A 113 2.29 25.71 -24.25
C ARG A 113 2.19 27.20 -23.86
N GLY A 114 2.93 27.64 -22.83
CA GLY A 114 2.98 29.03 -22.37
C GLY A 114 3.73 30.00 -23.28
N SER A 115 4.49 29.52 -24.27
CA SER A 115 5.26 30.38 -25.20
C SER A 115 4.44 30.94 -26.38
N ALA A 116 3.11 30.74 -26.39
CA ALA A 116 2.23 31.23 -27.46
C ALA A 116 1.36 32.44 -27.08
N TYR A 117 1.43 32.94 -25.84
CA TYR A 117 0.70 34.13 -25.38
C TYR A 117 1.63 35.11 -24.67
N PHE A 118 2.63 35.60 -25.38
CA PHE A 118 3.37 36.81 -25.01
C PHE A 118 3.79 37.53 -26.30
N ILE A 119 2.81 38.12 -26.99
CA ILE A 119 2.98 39.19 -27.98
C ILE A 119 1.88 40.21 -27.70
#